data_AF-A0A811Z9J4-F1
#
_entry.id   AF-A0A811Z9J4-F1
#
_cell.length_a   1.000
_cell.length_b   1.000
_cell.length_c   1.000
_cell.angle_alpha   90.00
_cell.angle_beta   90.00
_cell.angle_gamma   90.00
#
_symmetry.space_group_name_H-M   'P 1'
#
loop_
_entity.id
_entity.type
_entity.pdbx_description
1 polymer ?
#
loop_
_entity_poly.entity_id
_entity_poly.type
_entity_poly.pdbx_seq_one_letter_code
_entity_poly.pdbx_strand_id
1 'polypeptide(L)'
;MAELGPEPGRAWRVLALCGAAVFLAAAAAGAALLAWNLASAASRGPRCPEPGANATAPPRDLAPEVEELQRRLAEATQREDALARRLDQANRARGELEEALRACQGRQSRLQTQLMTLKTEIDEAKAQGTQMGAENGALTEALARWEAAATESTRRLDEAQQRARAAEAEAEACAAREAVLRERAKALEAELGPQRRVPRPRSRPRPRPRPSPRSRSRPGPSGGCRRPARRARG
;
A
#
# COMPACT_ATOMS: atom_id res chain seq x y z
N MET A 1 -22.83 -31.18 -17.42
CA MET A 1 -21.61 -30.91 -16.63
C MET A 1 -20.50 -31.73 -17.24
N ALA A 2 -19.54 -31.11 -17.90
CA ALA A 2 -18.37 -31.78 -18.45
C ALA A 2 -17.17 -31.33 -17.62
N GLU A 3 -16.63 -32.24 -16.81
CA GLU A 3 -15.38 -32.03 -16.08
C GLU A 3 -14.24 -31.84 -17.08
N LEU A 4 -13.64 -30.65 -17.07
CA LEU A 4 -12.36 -30.42 -17.72
C LEU A 4 -11.29 -31.10 -16.87
N GLY A 5 -10.65 -32.11 -17.46
CA GLY A 5 -9.59 -32.91 -16.85
C GLY A 5 -8.35 -32.09 -16.42
N PRO A 6 -7.40 -32.75 -15.74
CA PRO A 6 -6.30 -32.10 -15.04
C PRO A 6 -5.37 -31.37 -16.04
N GLU A 7 -5.26 -30.05 -15.87
CA GLU A 7 -4.34 -29.19 -16.62
C GLU A 7 -2.90 -29.75 -16.58
N PRO A 8 -2.27 -30.04 -17.73
CA PRO A 8 -0.89 -30.50 -17.76
C PRO A 8 0.03 -29.37 -17.29
N GLY A 9 0.65 -29.57 -16.13
CA GLY A 9 1.54 -28.61 -15.48
C GLY A 9 2.70 -28.17 -16.38
N ARG A 10 3.29 -27.01 -16.07
CA ARG A 10 4.39 -26.38 -16.85
C ARG A 10 5.49 -27.34 -17.31
N ALA A 11 5.81 -28.37 -16.53
CA ALA A 11 6.80 -29.40 -16.89
C ALA A 11 6.44 -30.19 -18.15
N TRP A 12 5.16 -30.55 -18.34
CA TRP A 12 4.68 -31.24 -19.54
C TRP A 12 4.75 -30.36 -20.78
N ARG A 13 4.51 -29.06 -20.64
CA ARG A 13 4.67 -28.09 -21.73
C ARG A 13 6.14 -27.96 -22.16
N VAL A 14 7.06 -27.97 -21.19
CA VAL A 14 8.52 -27.96 -21.48
C VAL A 14 8.96 -29.24 -22.18
N LEU A 15 8.49 -30.41 -21.74
CA LEU A 15 8.78 -31.69 -22.38
C LEU A 15 8.21 -31.76 -23.81
N ALA A 16 6.99 -31.28 -24.03
CA ALA A 16 6.38 -31.21 -25.35
C ALA A 16 7.15 -30.26 -26.31
N LEU A 17 7.58 -29.10 -25.81
CA LEU A 17 8.41 -28.16 -26.58
C LEU A 17 9.80 -28.74 -26.90
N CYS A 18 10.41 -29.43 -25.94
CA CYS A 18 11.70 -30.09 -26.14
C CYS A 18 11.59 -31.23 -27.17
N GLY A 19 10.52 -32.03 -27.10
CA GLY A 19 10.20 -33.05 -28.10
C GLY A 19 10.00 -32.46 -29.49
N ALA A 20 9.21 -31.40 -29.62
CA ALA A 20 8.98 -30.72 -30.90
C ALA A 20 10.28 -30.15 -31.50
N ALA A 21 11.16 -29.58 -30.67
CA ALA A 21 12.46 -29.07 -31.11
C ALA A 21 13.37 -30.18 -31.65
N VAL A 22 13.42 -31.34 -30.99
CA VAL A 22 14.21 -32.50 -31.45
C VAL A 22 13.67 -33.05 -32.77
N PHE A 23 12.35 -33.15 -32.93
CA PHE A 23 11.73 -33.59 -34.19
C PHE A 23 12.01 -32.62 -35.34
N LEU A 24 11.95 -31.31 -35.10
CA LEU A 24 12.26 -30.29 -36.11
C LEU A 24 13.75 -30.34 -36.51
N ALA A 25 14.65 -30.55 -35.56
CA ALA A 25 16.08 -30.71 -35.84
C ALA A 25 16.36 -31.96 -36.69
N ALA A 26 15.71 -33.09 -36.36
CA ALA A 26 15.82 -34.33 -37.14
C ALA A 26 15.26 -34.19 -38.56
N ALA A 27 14.11 -33.52 -38.71
CA ALA A 27 13.49 -33.25 -40.00
C ALA A 27 14.38 -32.35 -40.88
N ALA A 28 15.01 -31.33 -40.29
CA ALA A 28 15.94 -30.44 -41.01
C ALA A 28 17.20 -31.17 -41.47
N ALA A 29 17.77 -32.04 -40.63
CA ALA A 29 18.92 -32.87 -41.02
C ALA A 29 18.56 -33.86 -42.15
N GLY A 30 17.36 -34.46 -42.10
CA GLY A 30 16.85 -35.32 -43.16
C GLY A 30 16.63 -34.57 -44.48
N ALA A 31 16.07 -33.37 -44.43
CA ALA A 31 15.88 -32.52 -45.61
C ALA A 31 17.22 -32.08 -46.24
N ALA A 32 18.23 -31.78 -45.43
CA ALA A 32 19.57 -31.45 -45.90
C ALA A 32 20.25 -32.64 -46.59
N LEU A 33 20.11 -33.86 -46.05
CA LEU A 33 20.61 -35.10 -46.66
C LEU A 33 19.91 -35.42 -48.00
N LEU A 34 18.60 -35.19 -48.09
CA LEU A 34 17.85 -35.36 -49.33
C LEU A 34 18.26 -34.33 -50.40
N ALA A 35 18.42 -33.06 -50.01
CA ALA A 35 18.91 -32.01 -50.90
C ALA A 35 20.33 -32.31 -51.41
N TRP A 36 21.21 -32.80 -50.54
CA TRP A 36 22.55 -33.24 -50.92
C TRP A 36 22.55 -34.44 -51.87
N ASN A 37 21.66 -35.42 -51.66
CA ASN A 37 21.50 -36.57 -52.57
C ASN A 37 20.90 -36.17 -53.92
N LEU A 38 19.98 -35.21 -53.95
CA LEU A 38 19.43 -34.67 -55.20
C LEU A 38 20.46 -33.85 -55.97
N ALA A 39 21.27 -33.05 -55.28
CA ALA A 39 22.38 -32.32 -55.89
C ALA A 39 23.48 -33.25 -56.42
N SER A 40 23.81 -34.32 -55.69
CA SER A 40 24.80 -35.31 -56.13
C SER A 40 24.28 -36.18 -57.27
N ALA A 41 22.99 -36.50 -57.31
CA ALA A 41 22.35 -37.17 -58.45
C ALA A 41 22.31 -36.27 -59.70
N ALA A 42 22.06 -34.96 -59.55
CA ALA A 42 22.11 -34.00 -60.66
C ALA A 42 23.53 -33.78 -61.19
N SER A 43 24.56 -33.97 -60.37
CA SER A 43 25.97 -33.89 -60.81
C SER A 43 26.45 -35.12 -61.61
N ARG A 44 25.70 -36.23 -61.56
CA ARG A 44 25.91 -37.38 -62.45
C ARG A 44 25.15 -37.14 -63.75
N GLY A 45 25.68 -36.24 -64.57
CA GLY A 45 25.17 -35.98 -65.91
C GLY A 45 25.13 -37.26 -66.76
N PRO A 46 24.23 -37.34 -67.77
CA PRO A 46 24.24 -38.43 -68.73
C PRO A 46 25.62 -38.46 -69.40
N ARG A 47 26.31 -39.60 -69.36
CA ARG A 47 27.54 -39.79 -70.13
C ARG A 47 27.24 -39.50 -71.59
N CYS A 48 27.91 -38.49 -72.16
CA CYS A 48 27.89 -38.23 -73.59
C CYS A 48 28.29 -39.51 -74.34
N PRO A 49 27.60 -39.87 -75.43
CA PRO A 49 28.13 -40.87 -76.35
C PRO A 49 29.41 -40.31 -76.98
N GLU A 50 30.42 -41.16 -77.12
CA GLU A 50 31.66 -40.85 -77.82
C GLU A 50 31.40 -40.38 -79.26
N PRO A 51 32.22 -39.45 -79.81
CA PRO A 51 32.14 -39.06 -81.21
C PRO A 51 32.67 -40.20 -82.09
N GLY A 52 31.75 -40.99 -82.65
CA GLY A 52 32.05 -41.92 -83.74
C GLY A 52 32.49 -41.17 -84.99
N ALA A 53 33.61 -41.61 -85.55
CA ALA A 53 34.23 -41.05 -86.74
C ALA A 53 33.31 -41.02 -87.98
N ASN A 54 33.42 -39.92 -88.73
CA ASN A 54 33.16 -39.79 -90.16
C ASN A 54 31.75 -40.15 -90.67
N ALA A 55 30.90 -39.12 -90.76
CA ALA A 55 29.93 -39.01 -91.83
C ALA A 55 29.96 -37.58 -92.37
N THR A 56 30.55 -37.41 -93.56
CA THR A 56 30.53 -36.17 -94.35
C THR A 56 29.11 -35.95 -94.85
N ALA A 57 28.23 -35.46 -93.98
CA ALA A 57 26.97 -34.86 -94.34
C ALA A 57 27.22 -33.39 -94.72
N PRO A 58 26.49 -32.81 -95.69
CA PRO A 58 26.66 -31.41 -96.08
C PRO A 58 26.42 -30.53 -94.85
N PRO A 59 27.07 -29.36 -94.75
CA PRO A 59 26.94 -28.49 -93.59
C PRO A 59 25.47 -28.12 -93.43
N ARG A 60 24.81 -28.64 -92.38
CA ARG A 60 23.52 -28.11 -91.96
C ARG A 60 23.76 -26.66 -91.57
N ASP A 61 22.92 -25.75 -92.04
CA ASP A 61 22.92 -24.36 -91.59
C ASP A 61 22.67 -24.35 -90.07
N LEU A 62 23.75 -24.17 -89.31
CA LEU A 62 23.75 -24.07 -87.85
C LEU A 62 23.38 -22.66 -87.36
N ALA A 63 23.35 -21.68 -88.28
CA ALA A 63 22.96 -20.30 -88.01
C ALA A 63 21.60 -20.15 -87.26
N PRO A 64 20.50 -20.82 -87.67
CA PRO A 64 19.22 -20.72 -86.98
C PRO A 64 19.24 -21.30 -85.56
N GLU A 65 20.00 -22.37 -85.30
CA GLU A 65 20.12 -22.96 -83.96
C GLU A 65 20.89 -22.03 -83.00
N VAL A 66 21.92 -21.35 -83.50
CA VAL A 66 22.69 -20.36 -82.73
C VAL A 66 21.82 -19.14 -82.40
N GLU A 67 21.03 -18.64 -83.35
CA GLU A 67 20.08 -17.54 -83.11
C GLU A 67 19.02 -17.91 -82.07
N GLU A 68 18.48 -19.14 -82.11
CA GLU A 68 17.51 -19.60 -81.12
C GLU A 68 18.14 -19.76 -79.72
N LEU A 69 19.37 -20.27 -79.62
CA LEU A 69 20.11 -20.33 -78.36
C LEU A 69 20.42 -18.94 -77.80
N GLN A 70 20.81 -17.98 -78.64
CA GLN A 70 21.02 -16.59 -78.25
C GLN A 70 19.73 -15.96 -77.73
N ARG A 71 18.60 -16.20 -78.39
CA ARG A 71 17.28 -15.76 -77.94
C ARG A 71 16.92 -16.36 -76.58
N ARG A 72 17.13 -17.66 -76.38
CA ARG A 72 16.87 -18.34 -75.10
C ARG A 72 17.77 -17.80 -73.98
N LEU A 73 19.02 -17.47 -74.28
CA LEU A 73 19.94 -16.84 -73.33
C LEU A 73 19.43 -15.45 -72.92
N ALA A 74 19.00 -14.64 -73.89
CA ALA A 74 18.43 -13.31 -73.63
C ALA A 74 17.12 -13.37 -72.82
N GLU A 75 16.27 -14.37 -73.06
CA GLU A 75 15.08 -14.61 -72.25
C GLU A 75 15.42 -15.08 -70.83
N ALA A 76 16.46 -15.92 -70.69
CA ALA A 76 16.92 -16.39 -69.38
C ALA A 76 17.49 -15.26 -68.54
N THR A 77 18.32 -14.38 -69.12
CA THR A 77 18.86 -13.20 -68.43
C THR A 77 17.76 -12.21 -68.04
N GLN A 78 16.76 -11.98 -68.90
CA GLN A 78 15.60 -11.15 -68.51
C GLN A 78 14.81 -11.72 -67.34
N ARG A 79 14.64 -13.05 -67.29
CA ARG A 79 13.98 -13.71 -66.16
C ARG A 79 14.82 -13.60 -64.88
N GLU A 80 16.13 -13.75 -64.99
CA GLU A 80 17.06 -13.57 -63.87
C GLU A 80 16.98 -12.14 -63.30
N ASP A 81 17.01 -11.13 -64.17
CA ASP A 81 16.86 -9.73 -63.75
C ASP A 81 15.51 -9.44 -63.08
N ALA A 82 14.44 -10.08 -63.53
CA ALA A 82 13.12 -9.95 -62.91
C ALA A 82 13.08 -10.62 -61.52
N LEU A 83 13.74 -11.76 -61.36
CA LEU A 83 13.87 -12.45 -60.07
C LEU A 83 14.75 -11.66 -59.10
N ALA A 84 15.86 -11.10 -59.57
CA ALA A 84 16.74 -10.24 -58.78
C ALA A 84 15.96 -9.03 -58.21
N ARG A 85 15.18 -8.35 -59.06
CA ARG A 85 14.31 -7.25 -58.62
C ARG A 85 13.27 -7.68 -57.58
N ARG A 86 12.67 -8.86 -57.72
CA ARG A 86 11.72 -9.41 -56.74
C ARG A 86 12.40 -9.73 -55.41
N LEU A 87 13.62 -10.30 -55.45
CA LEU A 87 14.41 -10.56 -54.24
C LEU A 87 14.78 -9.26 -53.52
N ASP A 88 15.18 -8.23 -54.27
CA ASP A 88 15.48 -6.91 -53.69
C ASP A 88 14.26 -6.29 -53.02
N GLN A 89 13.09 -6.39 -53.65
CA GLN A 89 11.83 -5.92 -53.05
C GLN A 89 11.48 -6.71 -51.77
N ALA A 90 11.62 -8.04 -51.80
CA ALA A 90 11.38 -8.88 -50.63
C ALA A 90 12.37 -8.57 -49.49
N ASN A 91 13.64 -8.31 -49.80
CA ASN A 91 14.64 -7.92 -48.81
C ASN A 91 14.35 -6.55 -48.19
N ARG A 92 13.87 -5.57 -48.98
CA ARG A 92 13.42 -4.27 -48.45
C ARG A 92 12.24 -4.43 -47.49
N ALA A 93 11.21 -5.17 -47.93
CA ALA A 93 10.04 -5.44 -47.08
C ALA A 93 10.42 -6.21 -45.80
N ARG A 94 11.40 -7.12 -45.88
CA ARG A 94 11.94 -7.79 -44.69
C ARG A 94 12.58 -6.80 -43.72
N GLY A 95 13.38 -5.86 -44.23
CA GLY A 95 13.99 -4.80 -43.42
C GLY A 95 12.93 -3.93 -42.71
N GLU A 96 11.91 -3.50 -43.44
CA GLU A 96 10.79 -2.71 -42.86
C GLU A 96 10.04 -3.48 -41.77
N LEU A 97 9.79 -4.78 -41.96
CA LEU A 97 9.17 -5.64 -40.95
C LEU A 97 10.05 -5.84 -39.72
N GLU A 98 11.36 -6.02 -39.91
CA GLU A 98 12.33 -6.13 -38.80
C GLU A 98 12.36 -4.84 -37.96
N GLU A 99 12.33 -3.66 -38.61
CA GLU A 99 12.25 -2.37 -37.93
C GLU A 99 10.93 -2.19 -37.17
N ALA A 100 9.81 -2.54 -37.80
CA ALA A 100 8.49 -2.49 -37.17
C ALA A 100 8.42 -3.41 -35.94
N LEU A 101 9.01 -4.61 -36.02
CA LEU A 101 9.07 -5.56 -34.92
C LEU A 101 9.92 -5.04 -33.76
N ARG A 102 11.09 -4.43 -34.05
CA ARG A 102 11.91 -3.76 -33.04
C ARG A 102 11.15 -2.62 -32.35
N ALA A 103 10.42 -1.81 -33.11
CA ALA A 103 9.59 -0.74 -32.55
C ALA A 103 8.47 -1.28 -31.65
N CYS A 104 7.82 -2.38 -32.04
CA CYS A 104 6.83 -3.07 -31.23
C CYS A 104 7.42 -3.63 -29.93
N GLN A 105 8.59 -4.26 -29.98
CA GLN A 105 9.30 -4.75 -28.79
C GLN A 105 9.70 -3.61 -27.84
N GLY A 106 10.15 -2.48 -28.39
CA GLY A 106 10.43 -1.28 -27.59
C GLY A 106 9.18 -0.74 -26.89
N ARG A 107 8.05 -0.66 -27.59
CA ARG A 107 6.76 -0.29 -27.00
C ARG A 107 6.30 -1.27 -25.93
N GLN A 108 6.44 -2.57 -26.17
CA GLN A 108 6.10 -3.61 -25.20
C GLN A 108 6.93 -3.48 -23.92
N SER A 109 8.24 -3.27 -24.04
CA SER A 109 9.15 -3.09 -22.90
C SER A 109 8.79 -1.86 -22.07
N ARG A 110 8.43 -0.76 -22.75
CA ARG A 110 7.96 0.48 -22.10
C ARG A 110 6.63 0.24 -21.37
N LEU A 111 5.66 -0.39 -22.02
CA LEU A 111 4.37 -0.72 -21.40
C LEU A 111 4.53 -1.66 -20.21
N GLN A 112 5.42 -2.64 -20.29
CA GLN A 112 5.72 -3.54 -19.18
C GLN A 112 6.31 -2.79 -17.99
N THR A 113 7.20 -1.84 -18.24
CA THR A 113 7.77 -0.97 -17.19
C THR A 113 6.67 -0.12 -16.56
N GLN A 114 5.83 0.52 -17.38
CA GLN A 114 4.69 1.32 -16.90
C GLN A 114 3.70 0.50 -16.08
N LEU A 115 3.40 -0.74 -16.48
CA LEU A 115 2.54 -1.65 -15.72
C LEU A 115 3.15 -2.02 -14.37
N MET A 116 4.47 -2.26 -14.31
CA MET A 116 5.13 -2.53 -13.04
C MET A 116 5.10 -1.31 -12.12
N THR A 117 5.36 -0.11 -12.64
CA THR A 117 5.27 1.14 -11.87
C THR A 117 3.85 1.39 -11.37
N LEU A 118 2.83 1.24 -12.22
CA LEU A 118 1.44 1.39 -11.80
C LEU A 118 1.04 0.36 -10.74
N LYS A 119 1.55 -0.87 -10.85
CA LYS A 119 1.31 -1.90 -9.84
C LYS A 119 1.89 -1.51 -8.49
N THR A 120 3.13 -1.01 -8.45
CA THR A 120 3.74 -0.55 -7.19
C THR A 120 2.99 0.64 -6.60
N GLU A 121 2.58 1.61 -7.42
CA GLU A 121 1.78 2.75 -6.99
C GLU A 121 0.42 2.32 -6.41
N ILE A 122 -0.24 1.34 -7.04
CA ILE A 122 -1.50 0.78 -6.52
C ILE A 122 -1.29 0.10 -5.17
N ASP A 123 -0.22 -0.68 -5.03
CA ASP A 123 0.06 -1.40 -3.78
C ASP A 123 0.46 -0.42 -2.65
N GLU A 124 1.19 0.65 -2.97
CA GLU A 124 1.46 1.76 -2.04
C GLU A 124 0.19 2.50 -1.64
N ALA A 125 -0.70 2.82 -2.58
CA ALA A 125 -1.97 3.48 -2.29
C ALA A 125 -2.87 2.61 -1.40
N LYS A 126 -2.87 1.28 -1.60
CA LYS A 126 -3.58 0.36 -0.70
C LYS A 126 -2.99 0.39 0.71
N ALA A 127 -1.66 0.36 0.84
CA ALA A 127 -0.99 0.44 2.14
C ALA A 127 -1.29 1.77 2.87
N GLN A 128 -1.30 2.88 2.14
CA GLN A 128 -1.72 4.17 2.68
C GLN A 128 -3.21 4.14 3.09
N GLY A 129 -4.07 3.53 2.28
CA GLY A 129 -5.48 3.36 2.60
C GLY A 129 -5.73 2.57 3.88
N THR A 130 -4.99 1.47 4.10
CA THR A 130 -5.10 0.68 5.33
C THR A 130 -4.55 1.45 6.54
N GLN A 131 -3.45 2.17 6.38
CA GLN A 131 -2.90 3.03 7.44
C GLN A 131 -3.89 4.13 7.84
N MET A 132 -4.43 4.89 6.89
CA MET A 132 -5.45 5.91 7.17
C MET A 132 -6.70 5.31 7.80
N GLY A 133 -7.11 4.11 7.38
CA GLY A 133 -8.20 3.37 8.02
C GLY A 133 -7.95 3.09 9.51
N ALA A 134 -6.74 2.65 9.85
CA ALA A 134 -6.33 2.39 11.23
C ALA A 134 -6.27 3.69 12.06
N GLU A 135 -5.70 4.76 11.50
CA GLU A 135 -5.65 6.08 12.16
C GLU A 135 -7.05 6.65 12.41
N ASN A 136 -7.95 6.58 11.43
CA ASN A 136 -9.35 6.98 11.58
C ASN A 136 -10.08 6.15 12.63
N GLY A 137 -9.81 4.85 12.70
CA GLY A 137 -10.32 3.97 13.76
C GLY A 137 -9.85 4.43 15.14
N ALA A 138 -8.55 4.66 15.31
CA ALA A 138 -7.96 5.12 16.57
C ALA A 138 -8.49 6.50 17.00
N LEU A 139 -8.69 7.42 16.06
CA LEU A 139 -9.29 8.73 16.32
C LEU A 139 -10.76 8.59 16.75
N THR A 140 -11.52 7.70 16.13
CA THR A 140 -12.92 7.41 16.50
C THR A 140 -13.01 6.85 17.91
N GLU A 141 -12.14 5.91 18.28
CA GLU A 141 -12.04 5.38 19.63
C GLU A 141 -11.61 6.45 20.65
N ALA A 142 -10.69 7.33 20.26
CA ALA A 142 -10.30 8.46 21.11
C ALA A 142 -11.47 9.42 21.34
N LEU A 143 -12.23 9.77 20.30
CA LEU A 143 -13.43 10.61 20.40
C LEU A 143 -14.47 9.97 21.33
N ALA A 144 -14.78 8.69 21.16
CA ALA A 144 -15.72 7.98 22.03
C ALA A 144 -15.27 8.00 23.51
N ARG A 145 -13.96 7.86 23.78
CA ARG A 145 -13.41 7.97 25.14
C ARG A 145 -13.55 9.39 25.70
N TRP A 146 -13.32 10.41 24.89
CA TRP A 146 -13.49 11.80 25.32
C TRP A 146 -14.96 12.15 25.59
N GLU A 147 -15.88 11.66 24.78
CA GLU A 147 -17.32 11.81 25.00
C GLU A 147 -17.76 11.11 26.31
N ALA A 148 -17.29 9.89 26.55
CA ALA A 148 -17.55 9.19 27.81
C ALA A 148 -16.95 9.93 29.02
N ALA A 149 -15.73 10.43 28.90
CA ALA A 149 -15.11 11.23 29.97
C ALA A 149 -15.87 12.55 30.22
N ALA A 150 -16.36 13.20 29.16
CA ALA A 150 -17.14 14.42 29.26
C ALA A 150 -18.48 14.16 29.99
N THR A 151 -19.22 13.12 29.61
CA THR A 151 -20.49 12.75 30.24
C THR A 151 -20.33 12.33 31.71
N GLU A 152 -19.26 11.60 32.04
CA GLU A 152 -18.94 11.28 33.43
C GLU A 152 -18.58 12.55 34.23
N SER A 153 -17.86 13.49 33.62
CA SER A 153 -17.51 14.76 34.27
C SER A 153 -18.72 15.63 34.56
N THR A 154 -19.68 15.72 33.63
CA THR A 154 -20.93 16.47 33.82
C THR A 154 -21.76 15.84 34.93
N ARG A 155 -21.90 14.51 34.93
CA ARG A 155 -22.59 13.79 36.00
C ARG A 155 -21.98 14.07 37.38
N ARG A 156 -20.65 14.03 37.51
CA ARG A 156 -19.96 14.35 38.78
C ARG A 156 -20.20 15.77 39.23
N LEU A 157 -20.25 16.71 38.29
CA LEU A 157 -20.54 18.11 38.60
C LEU A 157 -21.98 18.25 39.12
N ASP A 158 -22.95 17.59 38.49
CA ASP A 158 -24.34 17.62 38.94
C ASP A 158 -24.50 17.02 40.33
N GLU A 159 -23.86 15.88 40.60
CA GLU A 159 -23.85 15.28 41.94
C GLU A 159 -23.22 16.22 42.99
N ALA A 160 -22.12 16.89 42.65
CA ALA A 160 -21.47 17.85 43.55
C ALA A 160 -22.36 19.07 43.81
N GLN A 161 -23.04 19.58 42.78
CA GLN A 161 -24.00 20.68 42.92
C GLN A 161 -25.20 20.29 43.79
N GLN A 162 -25.73 19.08 43.62
CA GLN A 162 -26.82 18.57 44.46
C GLN A 162 -26.39 18.48 45.93
N ARG A 163 -25.19 17.96 46.20
CA ARG A 163 -24.63 17.91 47.57
C ARG A 163 -24.44 19.32 48.16
N ALA A 164 -23.97 20.27 47.36
CA ALA A 164 -23.83 21.66 47.80
C ALA A 164 -25.19 22.27 48.18
N ARG A 165 -26.22 22.12 47.31
CA ARG A 165 -27.57 22.59 47.60
C ARG A 165 -28.19 21.94 48.83
N ALA A 166 -27.96 20.64 49.03
CA ALA A 166 -28.42 19.94 50.23
C ALA A 166 -27.74 20.49 51.50
N ALA A 167 -26.43 20.72 51.46
CA ALA A 167 -25.70 21.30 52.58
C ALA A 167 -26.14 22.75 52.88
N GLU A 168 -26.44 23.55 51.85
CA GLU A 168 -27.01 24.89 52.01
C GLU A 168 -28.39 24.84 52.69
N ALA A 169 -29.29 23.97 52.24
CA ALA A 169 -30.60 23.78 52.87
C ALA A 169 -30.51 23.30 54.33
N GLU A 170 -29.57 22.41 54.64
CA GLU A 170 -29.29 21.98 56.01
C GLU A 170 -28.74 23.12 56.87
N ALA A 171 -27.84 23.94 56.33
CA ALA A 171 -27.31 25.11 57.01
C ALA A 171 -28.42 26.14 57.32
N GLU A 172 -29.31 26.39 56.37
CA GLU A 172 -30.50 27.23 56.57
C GLU A 172 -31.42 26.67 57.66
N ALA A 173 -31.70 25.36 57.63
CA ALA A 173 -32.50 24.71 58.65
C ALA A 173 -31.84 24.77 60.05
N CYS A 174 -30.52 24.65 60.12
CA CYS A 174 -29.75 24.82 61.36
C CYS A 174 -29.83 26.26 61.87
N ALA A 175 -29.64 27.24 61.00
CA ALA A 175 -29.76 28.66 61.33
C ALA A 175 -31.18 29.02 61.83
N ALA A 176 -32.22 28.45 61.24
CA ALA A 176 -33.60 28.62 61.70
C ALA A 176 -33.82 28.04 63.11
N ARG A 177 -33.31 26.82 63.38
CA ARG A 177 -33.37 26.22 64.73
C ARG A 177 -32.63 27.07 65.75
N GLU A 178 -31.45 27.57 65.38
CA GLU A 178 -30.64 28.42 66.23
C GLU A 178 -31.36 29.74 66.54
N ALA A 179 -32.02 30.35 65.55
CA ALA A 179 -32.84 31.55 65.76
C ALA A 179 -33.99 31.30 66.74
N VAL A 180 -34.72 30.18 66.60
CA VAL A 180 -35.78 29.80 67.54
C VAL A 180 -35.25 29.61 68.96
N LEU A 181 -34.10 28.94 69.11
CA LEU A 181 -33.46 28.75 70.42
C LEU A 181 -32.99 30.07 71.03
N ARG A 182 -32.44 30.99 70.23
CA ARG A 182 -32.05 32.33 70.69
C ARG A 182 -33.26 33.13 71.18
N GLU A 183 -34.38 33.10 70.46
CA GLU A 183 -35.61 33.79 70.90
C GLU A 183 -36.17 33.20 72.19
N ARG A 184 -36.17 31.87 72.34
CA ARG A 184 -36.55 31.22 73.61
C ARG A 184 -35.63 31.61 74.76
N ALA A 185 -34.32 31.67 74.52
CA ALA A 185 -33.36 32.09 75.54
C ALA A 185 -33.60 33.54 75.99
N LYS A 186 -33.87 34.46 75.04
CA LYS A 186 -34.25 35.84 75.35
C LYS A 186 -35.55 35.91 76.16
N ALA A 187 -36.56 35.12 75.80
CA ALA A 187 -37.83 35.06 76.53
C ALA A 187 -37.63 34.57 77.97
N LEU A 188 -36.88 33.47 78.17
CA LEU A 188 -36.53 32.96 79.49
C LEU A 188 -35.71 33.97 80.31
N GLU A 189 -34.78 34.69 79.68
CA GLU A 189 -34.02 35.75 80.34
C GLU A 189 -34.93 36.91 80.78
N ALA A 190 -35.91 37.29 79.96
CA ALA A 190 -36.91 38.30 80.31
C ALA A 190 -37.80 37.85 81.48
N GLU A 191 -38.18 36.57 81.55
CA GLU A 191 -38.97 35.99 82.65
C GLU A 191 -38.18 35.91 83.97
N LEU A 192 -36.88 35.60 83.90
CA LEU A 192 -35.99 35.50 85.08
C LEU A 192 -35.40 36.86 85.52
N GLY A 193 -35.42 37.86 84.63
CA GLY A 193 -34.90 39.21 84.86
C GLY A 193 -35.45 39.95 86.08
N PRO A 194 -36.76 39.88 86.40
CA PRO A 194 -37.33 40.47 87.61
C PRO A 194 -36.78 39.83 88.90
N GLN A 195 -36.49 38.52 88.89
CA GLN A 195 -35.99 37.79 90.06
C GLN A 195 -34.49 38.01 90.31
N ARG A 196 -33.72 38.33 89.27
CA ARG A 196 -32.27 38.59 89.38
C ARG A 196 -31.92 40.04 89.75
N ARG A 197 -32.89 40.97 89.74
CA ARG A 197 -32.72 42.34 90.25
C ARG A 197 -32.91 42.42 91.77
N VAL A 198 -32.13 41.63 92.51
CA VAL A 198 -31.83 41.94 93.92
C VAL A 198 -30.63 42.90 93.93
N PRO A 199 -30.69 44.07 94.59
CA PRO A 199 -29.56 44.99 94.63
C PRO A 199 -28.41 44.33 95.42
N ARG A 200 -27.38 43.83 94.72
CA ARG A 200 -26.16 43.36 95.39
C ARG A 200 -25.42 44.55 96.00
N PRO A 201 -24.95 44.46 97.26
CA PRO A 201 -24.16 45.51 97.87
C PRO A 201 -22.81 45.63 97.17
N ARG A 202 -22.37 46.88 96.96
CA ARG A 202 -21.05 47.23 96.41
C ARG A 202 -19.93 46.62 97.27
N SER A 203 -19.23 45.64 96.74
CA SER A 203 -17.95 45.18 97.29
C SER A 203 -16.81 46.08 96.80
N ARG A 204 -16.12 46.71 97.76
CA ARG A 204 -14.91 47.53 97.57
C ARG A 204 -13.78 46.76 96.85
N PRO A 205 -12.91 47.47 96.09
CA PRO A 205 -11.84 46.86 95.31
C PRO A 205 -10.68 46.41 96.20
N ARG A 206 -10.16 45.21 95.97
CA ARG A 206 -8.86 44.74 96.49
C ARG A 206 -8.21 43.75 95.51
N PRO A 207 -6.90 43.52 95.59
CA PRO A 207 -5.93 44.00 94.62
C PRO A 207 -5.47 42.91 93.62
N ARG A 208 -4.87 43.37 92.51
CA ARG A 208 -4.21 42.55 91.48
C ARG A 208 -3.22 41.53 92.07
N PRO A 209 -3.26 40.25 91.66
CA PRO A 209 -2.13 39.36 91.79
C PRO A 209 -1.12 39.58 90.66
N ARG A 210 0.15 39.65 91.03
CA ARG A 210 1.32 39.62 90.13
C ARG A 210 1.46 38.26 89.42
N PRO A 211 2.14 38.21 88.26
CA PRO A 211 2.28 36.99 87.48
C PRO A 211 3.34 36.07 88.09
N SER A 212 3.09 34.76 88.06
CA SER A 212 4.09 33.74 88.39
C SER A 212 4.69 33.12 87.11
N PRO A 213 5.99 32.73 87.12
CA PRO A 213 6.74 32.41 85.91
C PRO A 213 6.75 30.90 85.56
N ARG A 214 6.84 30.63 84.25
CA ARG A 214 7.51 29.52 83.55
C ARG A 214 7.44 28.08 84.11
N SER A 215 6.99 27.18 83.22
CA SER A 215 7.75 25.98 82.78
C SER A 215 7.10 25.39 81.52
N ARG A 216 7.70 25.59 80.32
CA ARG A 216 8.49 24.59 79.55
C ARG A 216 7.85 23.19 79.52
N SER A 217 7.48 22.67 78.34
CA SER A 217 8.29 21.76 77.50
C SER A 217 7.39 21.25 76.35
N ARG A 218 7.77 20.90 75.11
CA ARG A 218 8.98 20.98 74.26
C ARG A 218 8.49 20.54 72.83
N PRO A 219 9.33 20.13 71.86
CA PRO A 219 9.33 20.60 70.47
C PRO A 219 8.60 19.68 69.45
N GLY A 220 8.42 20.18 68.22
CA GLY A 220 7.71 19.51 67.12
C GLY A 220 8.39 18.26 66.52
N PRO A 221 7.88 17.77 65.37
CA PRO A 221 8.74 17.80 64.20
C PRO A 221 8.07 18.17 62.87
N SER A 222 8.97 18.56 61.98
CA SER A 222 8.88 18.84 60.55
C SER A 222 8.21 17.78 59.68
N GLY A 223 7.56 18.25 58.62
CA GLY A 223 7.21 17.49 57.40
C GLY A 223 6.01 18.19 56.73
N GLY A 224 6.15 19.05 55.73
CA GLY A 224 6.95 18.89 54.52
C GLY A 224 6.07 18.26 53.44
N CYS A 225 5.15 19.02 52.84
CA CYS A 225 4.50 18.64 51.59
C CYS A 225 4.67 19.72 50.53
N ARG A 226 5.34 19.30 49.47
CA ARG A 226 5.85 20.08 48.34
C ARG A 226 4.71 20.51 47.41
N ARG A 227 4.85 21.72 46.85
CA ARG A 227 4.28 22.07 45.54
C ARG A 227 4.91 21.22 44.44
N PRO A 228 4.16 20.77 43.42
CA PRO A 228 4.73 20.52 42.11
C PRO A 228 4.57 21.76 41.24
N ALA A 229 5.71 22.22 40.69
CA ALA A 229 5.75 23.13 39.56
C ALA A 229 5.65 22.34 38.24
N ARG A 230 5.03 22.99 37.25
CA ARG A 230 4.97 22.64 35.83
C ARG A 230 6.27 21.98 35.31
N ARG A 231 6.11 20.95 34.49
CA ARG A 231 6.98 20.70 33.34
C ARG A 231 6.16 20.67 32.07
N ALA A 232 6.52 21.56 31.16
CA ALA A 232 6.36 21.40 29.73
C ALA A 232 7.36 20.36 29.23
N ARG A 233 6.94 19.52 28.26
CA ARG A 233 7.70 19.05 27.10
C ARG A 233 6.89 17.99 26.35
N GLY A 234 6.97 18.05 25.02
CA GLY A 234 6.59 16.97 24.10
C GLY A 234 5.40 17.35 23.28
#